data_AF-A0A1N6L0Y2-F1
#
_entry.id   AF-A0A1N6L0Y2-F1
#
_cell.length_a   1.000
_cell.length_b   1.000
_cell.length_c   1.000
_cell.angle_alpha   90.00
_cell.angle_beta   90.00
_cell.angle_gamma   90.00
#
_symmetry.space_group_name_H-M   'P 1'
#
loop_
_entity.id
_entity.type
_entity.pdbx_description
1 polymer ?
#
loop_
_entity_poly.entity_id
_entity_poly.type
_entity_poly.pdbx_seq_one_letter_code
_entity_poly.pdbx_strand_id
1 'polypeptide(L)'
;MASFVRALYVGSVVISGLVLNSGFAVAADSPRGENAGQRGQTSNGGAEQSPGESSNHADAAQAEVIDVLAGVRSRQLAVVAEGTGDGRMILSLTNRTKQKLRVVLPPGLVASGLTGQFGGFGGGGGRGGRDGRGGGGMGMGGGGMGMGMGMGGGGMGMGRMGGASGGMMGGGTMPASMGMMMVGRLIMSMVGDRDSWDQTTLMSGMMGGGMGMGGMGMGGMGMGGMGVGTGGRGGGFRSVPAGKTPETMLKAKETRRLSTLAISLDGPRDDESVNVPLKGERLQLGEIGQLKRGVATELVVQRLGAENAPETMAQLVLWNVAAGVDWSKVSRLSRSWANPAELALAKQFVSALSPTGVALGTPASGHLFWDEERRDSGTDALAAAMSLLLQKHLVLGLKPERGIPGSPPGPALACRLIIDEDKVNVALATSDTRARAWSALGSLEITVGSLAADPGAIESEAAEVIDMMSSRLLEKLTRAELIKGPKSRGKDTYTIRVDNGSPLILSGLAIAGAEASKPIPFAALAGLSVSPLTSLRLPATPEIVEQLGLKQRIRVVAASLGGL
;
A
#
# COMPACT_ATOMS: atom_id res chain seq x y z
N MET A 1 -3.46 -4.03 58.37
CA MET A 1 -2.05 -4.08 58.81
C MET A 1 -1.21 -4.26 57.54
N ALA A 2 -0.84 -3.17 56.87
CA ALA A 2 0.44 -2.48 57.04
C ALA A 2 1.62 -3.43 56.66
N SER A 3 2.02 -3.44 55.38
CA SER A 3 3.11 -2.59 54.83
C SER A 3 4.49 -3.00 55.35
N PHE A 4 5.29 -3.72 54.57
CA PHE A 4 6.78 -3.82 54.59
C PHE A 4 7.10 -4.85 53.49
N VAL A 5 7.75 -4.53 52.36
CA VAL A 5 9.21 -4.46 52.20
C VAL A 5 9.52 -3.66 50.92
N ARG A 6 10.35 -2.62 51.06
CA ARG A 6 10.97 -1.85 49.96
C ARG A 6 12.41 -1.53 50.40
N ALA A 7 13.40 -2.09 49.72
CA ALA A 7 14.85 -1.80 49.73
C ALA A 7 15.50 -2.95 48.94
N LEU A 8 16.49 -2.84 48.06
CA LEU A 8 17.61 -1.93 47.87
C LEU A 8 18.23 -2.39 46.52
N TYR A 9 18.53 -1.51 45.56
CA TYR A 9 19.68 -1.71 44.65
C TYR A 9 19.93 -0.41 43.87
N VAL A 10 20.82 0.41 44.42
CA VAL A 10 21.54 1.50 43.76
C VAL A 10 23.01 1.11 43.87
N GLY A 11 23.72 1.02 42.74
CA GLY A 11 25.14 0.66 42.72
C GLY A 11 25.73 0.66 41.32
N SER A 12 26.44 1.73 40.99
CA SER A 12 27.15 2.11 39.77
C SER A 12 28.13 1.08 39.19
N VAL A 13 28.30 1.07 37.86
CA VAL A 13 29.63 0.93 37.21
C VAL A 13 29.66 1.75 35.90
N VAL A 14 30.53 2.77 35.89
CA VAL A 14 31.03 3.50 34.72
C VAL A 14 32.39 2.87 34.36
N ILE A 15 32.57 2.37 33.14
CA ILE A 15 33.91 2.12 32.57
C ILE A 15 33.93 2.55 31.10
N SER A 16 34.83 3.49 30.84
CA SER A 16 35.26 4.01 29.53
C SER A 16 36.20 3.06 28.80
N GLY A 17 36.21 3.15 27.47
CA GLY A 17 37.27 2.66 26.55
C GLY A 17 36.69 2.61 25.14
N LEU A 18 36.86 3.60 24.24
CA LEU A 18 38.09 4.14 23.65
C LEU A 18 38.96 3.05 23.02
N VAL A 19 38.62 2.68 21.78
CA VAL A 19 39.53 1.97 20.87
C VAL A 19 39.56 2.68 19.52
N LEU A 20 40.80 2.79 19.05
CA LEU A 20 41.33 3.67 18.04
C LEU A 20 41.03 3.24 16.59
N ASN A 21 41.02 4.30 15.80
CA ASN A 21 41.16 4.45 14.38
C ASN A 21 42.39 3.69 13.80
N SER A 22 42.20 2.93 12.72
CA SER A 22 43.21 2.63 11.69
C SER A 22 42.44 2.17 10.43
N GLY A 23 42.58 2.73 9.24
CA GLY A 23 43.67 3.50 8.65
C GLY A 23 44.50 2.62 7.73
N PHE A 24 43.92 2.13 6.63
CA PHE A 24 44.69 1.51 5.53
C PHE A 24 44.32 2.16 4.20
N ALA A 25 45.25 2.96 3.70
CA ALA A 25 45.39 3.37 2.32
C ALA A 25 46.73 2.80 1.82
N VAL A 26 46.71 1.98 0.77
CA VAL A 26 47.86 1.58 -0.05
C VAL A 26 47.29 1.36 -1.45
N ALA A 27 47.40 2.35 -2.33
CA ALA A 27 48.49 2.57 -3.29
C ALA A 27 48.32 1.73 -4.57
N ALA A 28 48.25 2.47 -5.67
CA ALA A 28 48.28 2.00 -7.03
C ALA A 28 49.62 1.35 -7.36
N ASP A 29 49.60 0.29 -8.18
CA ASP A 29 50.54 0.20 -9.29
C ASP A 29 50.03 -0.76 -10.37
N SER A 30 50.20 -0.34 -11.62
CA SER A 30 50.03 -1.18 -12.81
C SER A 30 51.41 -1.54 -13.32
N PRO A 31 51.57 -2.72 -13.95
CA PRO A 31 52.12 -2.66 -15.30
C PRO A 31 51.46 -3.64 -16.29
N ARG A 32 51.21 -3.06 -17.48
CA ARG A 32 51.52 -3.57 -18.82
C ARG A 32 52.05 -5.01 -18.92
N GLY A 33 51.36 -5.81 -19.73
CA GLY A 33 51.87 -7.02 -20.34
C GLY A 33 51.10 -7.34 -21.63
N GLU A 34 51.73 -7.05 -22.76
CA GLU A 34 51.35 -7.55 -24.09
C GLU A 34 51.34 -9.08 -24.11
N ASN A 35 50.37 -9.70 -24.78
CA ASN A 35 50.71 -10.80 -25.66
C ASN A 35 49.65 -11.10 -26.73
N ALA A 36 50.19 -11.51 -27.86
CA ALA A 36 49.56 -11.65 -29.16
C ALA A 36 48.77 -12.96 -29.31
N GLY A 37 47.76 -12.88 -30.19
CA GLY A 37 47.54 -13.85 -31.27
C GLY A 37 47.12 -15.26 -30.90
N GLN A 38 45.86 -15.59 -31.21
CA GLN A 38 45.57 -16.87 -31.87
C GLN A 38 44.34 -16.77 -32.76
N ARG A 39 44.56 -17.04 -34.05
CA ARG A 39 43.58 -17.31 -35.11
C ARG A 39 43.18 -18.79 -35.08
N GLY A 40 41.95 -19.04 -35.49
CA GLY A 40 41.40 -20.34 -35.89
C GLY A 40 40.17 -20.68 -35.04
N GLN A 41 39.08 -21.23 -35.54
CA GLN A 41 38.75 -21.70 -36.88
C GLN A 41 37.22 -21.81 -36.94
N THR A 42 36.69 -21.69 -38.16
CA THR A 42 35.31 -21.87 -38.60
C THR A 42 34.73 -23.26 -38.33
N SER A 43 33.44 -23.32 -37.97
CA SER A 43 32.54 -24.40 -38.43
C SER A 43 31.07 -23.96 -38.48
N ASN A 44 30.49 -24.17 -39.65
CA ASN A 44 29.10 -24.02 -40.07
C ASN A 44 28.09 -24.82 -39.23
N GLY A 45 26.84 -24.32 -39.19
CA GLY A 45 25.67 -25.13 -38.83
C GLY A 45 24.42 -24.32 -38.47
N GLY A 46 23.94 -23.44 -39.35
CA GLY A 46 22.70 -22.68 -39.14
C GLY A 46 21.51 -23.33 -39.82
N ALA A 47 20.75 -24.12 -39.06
CA ALA A 47 19.43 -24.62 -39.45
C ALA A 47 18.38 -23.52 -39.30
N GLU A 48 17.52 -23.37 -40.31
CA GLU A 48 16.31 -22.54 -40.27
C GLU A 48 15.37 -23.05 -39.17
N GLN A 49 15.35 -22.33 -38.04
CA GLN A 49 14.29 -22.43 -37.04
C GLN A 49 13.31 -21.28 -37.25
N SER A 50 12.04 -21.63 -37.39
CA SER A 50 10.90 -20.73 -37.47
C SER A 50 10.86 -19.79 -36.25
N PRO A 51 10.59 -18.49 -36.41
CA PRO A 51 10.53 -17.56 -35.28
C PRO A 51 9.28 -17.84 -34.44
N GLY A 52 9.51 -18.34 -33.23
CA GLY A 52 8.50 -18.65 -32.23
C GLY A 52 7.88 -17.41 -31.58
N GLU A 53 6.56 -17.46 -31.41
CA GLU A 53 5.81 -16.62 -30.48
C GLU A 53 6.01 -17.11 -29.04
N SER A 54 7.06 -16.65 -28.36
CA SER A 54 7.24 -16.94 -26.93
C SER A 54 7.98 -15.86 -26.11
N SER A 55 8.20 -14.65 -26.65
CA SER A 55 9.08 -13.65 -26.00
C SER A 55 8.42 -12.56 -25.14
N ASN A 56 7.09 -12.46 -25.07
CA ASN A 56 6.48 -11.31 -24.37
C ASN A 56 6.51 -11.37 -22.82
N HIS A 57 6.83 -12.51 -22.21
CA HIS A 57 6.83 -12.64 -20.74
C HIS A 57 8.20 -12.40 -20.07
N ALA A 58 9.32 -12.54 -20.80
CA ALA A 58 10.65 -12.21 -20.28
C ALA A 58 10.90 -10.68 -20.20
N ASP A 59 10.10 -9.90 -20.94
CA ASP A 59 10.35 -8.50 -21.23
C ASP A 59 9.93 -7.53 -20.09
N ALA A 60 9.06 -7.98 -19.16
CA ALA A 60 8.64 -7.19 -18.01
C ALA A 60 9.64 -7.27 -16.82
N ALA A 61 10.47 -8.31 -16.79
CA ALA A 61 11.47 -8.53 -15.75
C ALA A 61 12.75 -7.69 -15.94
N GLN A 62 12.97 -7.14 -17.14
CA GLN A 62 14.20 -6.41 -17.49
C GLN A 62 14.04 -4.88 -17.58
N ALA A 63 12.86 -4.33 -17.29
CA ALA A 63 12.68 -2.87 -17.33
C ALA A 63 13.51 -2.21 -16.22
N GLU A 64 14.31 -1.22 -16.61
CA GLU A 64 15.11 -0.41 -15.69
C GLU A 64 14.19 0.27 -14.66
N VAL A 65 14.50 0.07 -13.37
CA VAL A 65 13.78 0.67 -12.26
C VAL A 65 14.39 2.03 -11.99
N ILE A 66 13.57 3.08 -12.11
CA ILE A 66 14.01 4.46 -11.88
C ILE A 66 13.04 5.19 -10.97
N ASP A 67 13.59 5.87 -9.99
CA ASP A 67 12.84 6.78 -9.13
C ASP A 67 12.39 8.04 -9.89
N VAL A 68 11.22 8.59 -9.59
CA VAL A 68 10.70 9.82 -10.25
C VAL A 68 11.71 10.96 -10.24
N LEU A 69 12.34 11.25 -9.09
CA LEU A 69 13.28 12.36 -8.94
C LEU A 69 14.61 12.07 -9.63
N ALA A 70 15.10 10.83 -9.53
CA ALA A 70 16.27 10.38 -10.30
C ALA A 70 16.04 10.48 -11.82
N GLY A 71 14.85 10.11 -12.29
CA GLY A 71 14.44 10.18 -13.70
C GLY A 71 14.35 11.62 -14.22
N VAL A 72 13.86 12.55 -13.40
CA VAL A 72 13.86 13.98 -13.74
C VAL A 72 15.29 14.53 -13.81
N ARG A 73 16.14 14.25 -12.81
CA ARG A 73 17.55 14.70 -12.77
C ARG A 73 18.36 14.19 -13.96
N SER A 74 18.20 12.91 -14.31
CA SER A 74 18.86 12.28 -15.45
C SER A 74 18.23 12.64 -16.81
N ARG A 75 17.12 13.40 -16.82
CA ARG A 75 16.32 13.76 -18.02
C ARG A 75 15.70 12.57 -18.74
N GLN A 76 15.70 11.39 -18.13
CA GLN A 76 15.01 10.20 -18.64
C GLN A 76 13.48 10.31 -18.52
N LEU A 77 13.00 11.08 -17.54
CA LEU A 77 11.58 11.41 -17.35
C LEU A 77 11.34 12.91 -17.52
N ALA A 78 10.21 13.26 -18.13
CA ALA A 78 9.59 14.57 -17.96
C ALA A 78 8.46 14.43 -16.95
N VAL A 79 8.35 15.36 -16.00
CA VAL A 79 7.29 15.33 -15.00
C VAL A 79 6.62 16.68 -14.92
N VAL A 80 5.30 16.65 -14.92
CA VAL A 80 4.44 17.80 -14.64
C VAL A 80 3.56 17.42 -13.47
N ALA A 81 3.57 18.23 -12.41
CA ALA A 81 2.69 18.08 -11.27
C ALA A 81 1.65 19.20 -11.27
N GLU A 82 0.37 18.84 -11.14
CA GLU A 82 -0.76 19.77 -11.10
C GLU A 82 -1.69 19.44 -9.95
N GLY A 83 -2.08 20.44 -9.15
CA GLY A 83 -3.11 20.28 -8.12
C GLY A 83 -4.49 19.99 -8.72
N THR A 84 -5.30 19.22 -8.03
CA THR A 84 -6.68 18.90 -8.44
C THR A 84 -7.74 19.73 -7.71
N GLY A 85 -7.37 20.38 -6.59
CA GLY A 85 -8.29 21.14 -5.74
C GLY A 85 -9.00 20.31 -4.66
N ASP A 86 -8.81 18.99 -4.64
CA ASP A 86 -9.48 18.06 -3.71
C ASP A 86 -8.48 17.33 -2.79
N GLY A 87 -7.30 17.92 -2.53
CA GLY A 87 -6.23 17.28 -1.74
C GLY A 87 -5.36 16.31 -2.52
N ARG A 88 -5.51 16.25 -3.84
CA ARG A 88 -4.69 15.40 -4.72
C ARG A 88 -3.83 16.24 -5.66
N MET A 89 -2.89 15.56 -6.30
CA MET A 89 -2.16 16.06 -7.45
C MET A 89 -2.11 15.03 -8.56
N ILE A 90 -2.06 15.49 -9.80
CA ILE A 90 -1.84 14.67 -10.99
C ILE A 90 -0.37 14.80 -11.39
N LEU A 91 0.33 13.67 -11.40
CA LEU A 91 1.68 13.53 -11.91
C LEU A 91 1.62 13.03 -13.35
N SER A 92 1.86 13.92 -14.31
CA SER A 92 2.01 13.57 -15.72
C SER A 92 3.46 13.19 -16.00
N LEU A 93 3.72 11.89 -16.07
CA LEU A 93 5.04 11.30 -16.31
C LEU A 93 5.19 10.97 -17.79
N THR A 94 6.21 11.51 -18.44
CA THR A 94 6.58 11.18 -19.82
C THR A 94 7.92 10.46 -19.84
N ASN A 95 7.95 9.22 -20.31
CA ASN A 95 9.19 8.50 -20.56
C ASN A 95 9.91 9.07 -21.80
N ARG A 96 11.09 9.68 -21.62
CA ARG A 96 11.87 10.26 -22.72
C ARG A 96 12.85 9.28 -23.37
N THR A 97 13.00 8.07 -22.84
CA THR A 97 13.93 7.08 -23.38
C THR A 97 13.30 6.29 -24.54
N LYS A 98 14.07 5.35 -25.10
CA LYS A 98 13.60 4.37 -26.10
C LYS A 98 13.23 3.03 -25.48
N GLN A 99 13.44 2.86 -24.18
CA GLN A 99 13.23 1.61 -23.46
C GLN A 99 12.00 1.73 -22.54
N LYS A 100 11.48 0.59 -22.10
CA LYS A 100 10.44 0.55 -21.06
C LYS A 100 11.10 0.90 -19.72
N LEU A 101 10.44 1.75 -18.94
CA LEU A 101 10.89 2.11 -17.60
C LEU A 101 9.87 1.64 -16.57
N ARG A 102 10.36 1.14 -15.44
CA ARG A 102 9.56 0.96 -14.23
C ARG A 102 9.81 2.16 -13.34
N VAL A 103 8.82 3.03 -13.20
CA VAL A 103 8.92 4.28 -12.46
C VAL A 103 8.33 4.11 -11.07
N VAL A 104 9.13 4.38 -10.04
CA VAL A 104 8.74 4.27 -8.62
C VAL A 104 8.54 5.66 -8.02
N LEU A 105 7.48 5.85 -7.25
CA LEU A 105 7.21 7.08 -6.50
C LEU A 105 7.95 7.06 -5.15
N PRO A 106 8.99 7.89 -4.92
CA PRO A 106 9.75 7.81 -3.68
C PRO A 106 8.93 8.26 -2.48
N PRO A 107 9.14 7.65 -1.29
CA PRO A 107 8.72 8.29 -0.04
C PRO A 107 9.47 9.62 0.11
N GLY A 108 8.80 10.66 0.62
CA GLY A 108 9.43 11.98 0.79
C GLY A 108 9.44 12.86 -0.46
N LEU A 109 8.68 12.52 -1.51
CA LEU A 109 8.39 13.44 -2.59
C LEU A 109 7.61 14.65 -2.05
N VAL A 110 8.13 15.85 -2.31
CA VAL A 110 7.49 17.10 -1.95
C VAL A 110 7.04 17.83 -3.21
N ALA A 111 5.89 18.49 -3.11
CA ALA A 111 5.36 19.39 -4.13
C ALA A 111 5.18 20.80 -3.53
N SER A 112 5.66 21.84 -4.21
CA SER A 112 5.48 23.24 -3.82
C SER A 112 4.82 24.05 -4.94
N GLY A 113 3.92 24.97 -4.61
CA GLY A 113 3.27 25.85 -5.58
C GLY A 113 4.25 26.77 -6.30
N LEU A 114 4.29 26.72 -7.63
CA LEU A 114 5.17 27.58 -8.45
C LEU A 114 4.77 29.06 -8.42
N THR A 115 3.50 29.34 -8.12
CA THR A 115 2.99 30.73 -8.05
C THR A 115 3.55 31.49 -6.85
N GLY A 116 4.30 30.83 -5.96
CA GLY A 116 4.92 31.47 -4.82
C GLY A 116 3.90 32.27 -4.03
N GLN A 117 2.66 31.77 -3.89
CA GLN A 117 1.59 32.44 -3.16
C GLN A 117 1.89 32.37 -1.66
N PHE A 118 2.94 33.09 -1.29
CA PHE A 118 3.20 33.82 -0.07
C PHE A 118 2.01 33.86 0.88
N GLY A 119 1.90 32.82 1.71
CA GLY A 119 1.27 32.91 3.03
C GLY A 119 2.15 33.67 4.04
N GLY A 120 2.91 34.68 3.60
CA GLY A 120 3.95 35.30 4.42
C GLY A 120 4.35 36.73 4.06
N PHE A 121 3.71 37.37 3.07
CA PHE A 121 3.80 38.83 2.99
C PHE A 121 2.76 39.40 3.95
N GLY A 122 3.18 39.48 5.22
CA GLY A 122 2.88 40.63 6.05
C GLY A 122 3.31 41.88 5.28
N GLY A 123 2.47 42.29 4.34
CA GLY A 123 2.46 43.62 3.79
C GLY A 123 2.03 44.54 4.91
N GLY A 124 2.99 44.89 5.77
CA GLY A 124 3.02 46.17 6.46
C GLY A 124 3.13 47.28 5.42
N GLY A 125 2.08 47.40 4.60
CA GLY A 125 1.84 48.50 3.71
C GLY A 125 1.47 49.69 4.56
N GLY A 126 2.28 50.73 4.45
CA GLY A 126 2.29 51.88 5.34
C GLY A 126 0.90 52.49 5.53
N ARG A 127 0.58 52.73 6.81
CA ARG A 127 -0.13 53.93 7.24
C ARG A 127 0.71 55.13 6.78
N GLY A 128 0.48 55.53 5.53
CA GLY A 128 1.35 56.46 4.82
C GLY A 128 0.58 57.42 3.94
N GLY A 129 -0.51 58.01 4.46
CA GLY A 129 -1.06 59.28 4.03
C GLY A 129 -1.70 59.34 2.64
N ARG A 130 -2.47 60.43 2.44
CA ARG A 130 -3.02 60.91 1.15
C ARG A 130 -4.10 60.01 0.53
N ASP A 131 -5.26 60.45 0.07
CA ASP A 131 -5.81 61.74 -0.32
C ASP A 131 -7.35 61.64 -0.10
N GLY A 132 -8.07 62.71 0.24
CA GLY A 132 -8.57 63.66 -0.76
C GLY A 132 -9.87 63.12 -1.39
N ARG A 133 -11.02 63.66 -0.99
CA ARG A 133 -11.82 64.57 -1.83
C ARG A 133 -12.14 64.04 -3.24
N GLY A 134 -13.43 63.82 -3.48
CA GLY A 134 -14.09 64.45 -4.62
C GLY A 134 -14.73 63.53 -5.67
N GLY A 135 -15.96 63.89 -6.05
CA GLY A 135 -16.62 63.51 -7.31
C GLY A 135 -17.37 62.18 -7.22
N GLY A 136 -18.70 62.10 -7.27
CA GLY A 136 -19.62 62.93 -8.04
C GLY A 136 -19.53 62.54 -9.51
N GLY A 137 -20.39 61.63 -9.98
CA GLY A 137 -20.40 61.19 -11.37
C GLY A 137 -21.53 60.21 -11.67
N MET A 138 -22.68 60.75 -12.04
CA MET A 138 -23.79 60.07 -12.72
C MET A 138 -23.40 59.63 -14.14
N GLY A 139 -24.09 58.62 -14.67
CA GLY A 139 -24.14 58.23 -16.09
C GLY A 139 -24.45 56.74 -16.19
N MET A 140 -25.67 56.24 -16.42
CA MET A 140 -26.65 56.48 -17.49
C MET A 140 -26.19 56.01 -18.88
N GLY A 141 -27.03 55.19 -19.53
CA GLY A 141 -26.91 54.71 -20.92
C GLY A 141 -26.30 53.30 -20.98
N GLY A 142 -26.86 52.28 -21.63
CA GLY A 142 -27.69 52.16 -22.82
C GLY A 142 -27.27 50.79 -23.43
N GLY A 143 -28.17 49.86 -23.76
CA GLY A 143 -28.92 49.91 -25.01
C GLY A 143 -28.06 49.43 -26.19
N GLY A 144 -28.32 48.20 -26.69
CA GLY A 144 -27.73 47.62 -27.91
C GLY A 144 -27.79 46.09 -27.84
N MET A 145 -28.74 45.37 -28.45
CA MET A 145 -29.15 45.29 -29.86
C MET A 145 -27.99 45.04 -30.84
N GLY A 146 -27.93 43.79 -31.33
CA GLY A 146 -27.18 43.34 -32.52
C GLY A 146 -27.50 41.86 -32.70
N MET A 147 -28.41 41.49 -33.62
CA MET A 147 -28.11 41.03 -34.99
C MET A 147 -27.08 39.88 -34.99
N GLY A 148 -27.31 38.71 -35.55
CA GLY A 148 -28.02 38.37 -36.79
C GLY A 148 -27.18 37.28 -37.50
N MET A 149 -27.77 36.64 -38.52
CA MET A 149 -27.24 35.54 -39.36
C MET A 149 -27.36 34.13 -38.75
N GLY A 150 -28.12 33.19 -39.30
CA GLY A 150 -28.79 33.13 -40.60
C GLY A 150 -27.82 32.78 -41.74
N MET A 151 -27.62 31.48 -42.01
CA MET A 151 -27.26 30.86 -43.30
C MET A 151 -27.29 29.34 -43.06
N GLY A 152 -28.11 28.54 -43.76
CA GLY A 152 -27.95 28.19 -45.17
C GLY A 152 -26.92 27.05 -45.24
N GLY A 153 -27.20 25.83 -45.69
CA GLY A 153 -28.00 25.39 -46.83
C GLY A 153 -27.12 24.43 -47.66
N GLY A 154 -27.72 23.40 -48.26
CA GLY A 154 -27.08 22.51 -49.24
C GLY A 154 -26.37 21.30 -48.61
N GLY A 155 -26.65 20.05 -48.96
CA GLY A 155 -27.11 19.53 -50.24
C GLY A 155 -25.91 19.05 -51.06
N MET A 156 -25.71 17.74 -51.15
CA MET A 156 -24.97 16.95 -52.17
C MET A 156 -24.70 15.56 -51.54
N GLY A 157 -25.15 14.42 -52.05
CA GLY A 157 -25.56 14.11 -53.42
C GLY A 157 -24.39 13.65 -54.28
N MET A 158 -23.77 12.52 -53.93
CA MET A 158 -23.05 11.60 -54.83
C MET A 158 -23.05 10.23 -54.13
N GLY A 159 -23.39 9.10 -54.73
CA GLY A 159 -23.28 8.76 -56.13
C GLY A 159 -22.60 7.40 -56.19
N ARG A 160 -23.41 6.36 -56.34
CA ARG A 160 -23.21 5.30 -57.34
C ARG A 160 -21.80 4.68 -57.41
N MET A 161 -21.63 3.51 -56.79
CA MET A 161 -20.77 2.48 -57.35
C MET A 161 -21.37 1.10 -57.05
N GLY A 162 -22.17 0.63 -58.00
CA GLY A 162 -22.49 -0.78 -58.15
C GLY A 162 -21.33 -1.50 -58.82
N GLY A 163 -21.20 -2.79 -58.56
CA GLY A 163 -20.23 -3.63 -59.25
C GLY A 163 -19.95 -4.95 -58.53
N ALA A 164 -20.81 -5.92 -58.81
CA ALA A 164 -20.49 -7.33 -59.04
C ALA A 164 -19.18 -7.90 -58.44
N SER A 165 -19.32 -8.85 -57.51
CA SER A 165 -18.68 -10.17 -57.51
C SER A 165 -19.06 -10.82 -56.18
N GLY A 166 -19.88 -11.87 -56.11
CA GLY A 166 -19.49 -13.19 -56.57
C GLY A 166 -18.52 -13.80 -55.56
N GLY A 167 -19.01 -14.63 -54.63
CA GLY A 167 -18.10 -15.39 -53.77
C GLY A 167 -18.71 -15.89 -52.46
N MET A 168 -19.02 -17.19 -52.45
CA MET A 168 -19.16 -18.05 -51.29
C MET A 168 -18.23 -17.66 -50.13
N MET A 169 -18.76 -17.39 -48.93
CA MET A 169 -18.13 -17.69 -47.64
C MET A 169 -19.29 -17.81 -46.63
N GLY A 170 -19.64 -19.00 -46.13
CA GLY A 170 -18.73 -19.94 -45.48
C GLY A 170 -18.66 -19.52 -44.02
N GLY A 171 -19.43 -20.19 -43.16
CA GLY A 171 -19.45 -19.98 -41.71
C GLY A 171 -18.07 -20.23 -41.13
N GLY A 172 -17.25 -19.19 -41.08
CA GLY A 172 -15.96 -19.18 -40.42
C GLY A 172 -16.14 -18.72 -38.98
N THR A 173 -16.05 -19.65 -38.04
CA THR A 173 -15.66 -19.34 -36.66
C THR A 173 -14.48 -18.38 -36.68
N MET A 174 -14.57 -17.25 -35.99
CA MET A 174 -13.49 -16.27 -35.92
C MET A 174 -12.17 -16.97 -35.50
N PRO A 175 -11.03 -16.65 -36.13
CA PRO A 175 -9.73 -17.21 -35.74
C PRO A 175 -9.45 -16.93 -34.26
N ALA A 176 -8.99 -17.93 -33.53
CA ALA A 176 -8.67 -17.81 -32.10
C ALA A 176 -7.71 -16.64 -31.79
N SER A 177 -6.85 -16.26 -32.74
CA SER A 177 -5.95 -15.11 -32.65
C SER A 177 -6.65 -13.76 -32.58
N MET A 178 -7.84 -13.62 -33.20
CA MET A 178 -8.63 -12.38 -33.16
C MET A 178 -9.39 -12.24 -31.84
N GLY A 179 -9.82 -13.37 -31.25
CA GLY A 179 -10.34 -13.43 -29.89
C GLY A 179 -9.29 -13.05 -28.84
N MET A 180 -8.05 -13.54 -28.98
CA MET A 180 -6.95 -13.24 -28.07
C MET A 180 -6.48 -11.77 -28.13
N MET A 181 -6.51 -11.13 -29.29
CA MET A 181 -6.22 -9.69 -29.40
C MET A 181 -7.31 -8.81 -28.74
N MET A 182 -8.59 -9.19 -28.85
CA MET A 182 -9.66 -8.49 -28.12
C MET A 182 -9.56 -8.73 -26.61
N VAL A 183 -9.17 -9.92 -26.16
CA VAL A 183 -8.93 -10.24 -24.74
C VAL A 183 -7.74 -9.46 -24.19
N GLY A 184 -6.62 -9.33 -24.93
CA GLY A 184 -5.49 -8.48 -24.55
C GLY A 184 -5.84 -6.98 -24.47
N ARG A 185 -6.71 -6.50 -25.36
CA ARG A 185 -7.25 -5.12 -25.30
C ARG A 185 -8.25 -4.93 -24.16
N LEU A 186 -9.00 -5.96 -23.82
CA LEU A 186 -9.90 -5.99 -22.68
C LEU A 186 -9.11 -5.95 -21.37
N ILE A 187 -8.05 -6.75 -21.22
CA ILE A 187 -7.14 -6.73 -20.06
C ILE A 187 -6.53 -5.33 -19.85
N MET A 188 -6.15 -4.63 -20.93
CA MET A 188 -5.66 -3.23 -20.85
C MET A 188 -6.74 -2.18 -20.58
N SER A 189 -8.03 -2.51 -20.78
CA SER A 189 -9.17 -1.62 -20.47
C SER A 189 -9.82 -1.89 -19.11
N MET A 190 -9.39 -2.96 -18.42
CA MET A 190 -10.05 -3.57 -17.26
C MET A 190 -9.22 -3.49 -15.97
N VAL A 191 -8.11 -2.76 -15.95
CA VAL A 191 -7.42 -2.38 -14.71
C VAL A 191 -7.97 -1.01 -14.32
N GLY A 192 -8.52 -0.88 -13.11
CA GLY A 192 -9.11 0.35 -12.57
C GLY A 192 -8.19 1.56 -12.77
N ASP A 193 -8.80 2.75 -12.88
CA ASP A 193 -8.18 4.02 -13.30
C ASP A 193 -6.78 3.84 -13.89
N ARG A 194 -6.68 3.83 -15.23
CA ARG A 194 -5.41 3.83 -16.00
C ARG A 194 -4.38 4.83 -15.43
N ASP A 195 -4.88 5.79 -14.67
CA ASP A 195 -4.23 6.88 -13.96
C ASP A 195 -3.85 6.55 -12.49
N SER A 196 -3.73 5.27 -12.11
CA SER A 196 -3.32 4.82 -10.77
C SER A 196 -1.88 4.30 -10.73
N TRP A 197 -1.21 4.52 -9.59
CA TRP A 197 0.20 4.19 -9.36
C TRP A 197 0.51 2.71 -9.17
N ASP A 198 -0.47 1.83 -9.08
CA ASP A 198 -0.20 0.41 -8.85
C ASP A 198 -1.21 -0.47 -9.60
N GLN A 199 -0.78 -0.96 -10.76
CA GLN A 199 -1.53 -1.93 -11.55
C GLN A 199 -1.18 -3.38 -11.18
N THR A 200 -0.17 -3.57 -10.33
CA THR A 200 0.43 -4.88 -10.05
C THR A 200 -0.20 -5.57 -8.85
N THR A 201 -0.70 -4.85 -7.84
CA THR A 201 -1.27 -5.48 -6.64
C THR A 201 -2.55 -6.26 -6.91
N LEU A 202 -3.36 -5.88 -7.89
CA LEU A 202 -4.47 -6.73 -8.34
C LEU A 202 -4.01 -7.99 -9.11
N MET A 203 -2.82 -7.95 -9.73
CA MET A 203 -2.29 -9.04 -10.56
C MET A 203 -1.28 -9.95 -9.82
N SER A 204 -0.64 -9.48 -8.75
CA SER A 204 0.45 -10.17 -8.05
C SER A 204 0.00 -11.42 -7.28
N GLY A 205 -1.29 -11.57 -7.00
CA GLY A 205 -1.85 -12.84 -6.49
C GLY A 205 -1.77 -13.99 -7.51
N MET A 206 -1.49 -13.70 -8.79
CA MET A 206 -1.50 -14.69 -9.87
C MET A 206 -0.16 -15.38 -10.15
N MET A 207 0.95 -15.05 -9.49
CA MET A 207 2.29 -15.56 -9.88
C MET A 207 3.09 -16.30 -8.79
N GLY A 208 2.52 -16.58 -7.61
CA GLY A 208 3.24 -17.25 -6.51
C GLY A 208 3.12 -18.77 -6.45
N GLY A 209 2.22 -19.39 -7.22
CA GLY A 209 2.01 -20.84 -7.25
C GLY A 209 2.77 -21.49 -8.38
N GLY A 210 4.10 -21.55 -8.27
CA GLY A 210 4.95 -22.28 -9.23
C GLY A 210 4.56 -23.76 -9.28
N MET A 211 3.68 -24.11 -10.22
CA MET A 211 3.69 -25.43 -10.82
C MET A 211 5.01 -25.57 -11.55
N GLY A 212 6.02 -26.07 -10.84
CA GLY A 212 7.16 -26.71 -11.47
C GLY A 212 6.65 -27.90 -12.26
N MET A 213 6.31 -27.68 -13.54
CA MET A 213 6.37 -28.72 -14.57
C MET A 213 7.86 -29.04 -14.82
N GLY A 214 8.50 -29.60 -13.80
CA GLY A 214 9.81 -30.21 -13.89
C GLY A 214 9.65 -31.67 -14.23
N GLY A 215 9.88 -32.00 -15.50
CA GLY A 215 10.41 -33.30 -15.91
C GLY A 215 9.48 -34.50 -15.75
N MET A 216 8.98 -34.99 -16.88
CA MET A 216 8.78 -36.42 -17.07
C MET A 216 10.12 -37.14 -16.89
N GLY A 217 10.46 -37.47 -15.65
CA GLY A 217 11.53 -38.38 -15.27
C GLY A 217 10.90 -39.65 -14.72
N MET A 218 10.79 -40.67 -15.57
CA MET A 218 10.49 -42.04 -15.15
C MET A 218 11.50 -42.52 -14.11
N GLY A 219 11.01 -43.14 -13.04
CA GLY A 219 11.80 -44.07 -12.21
C GLY A 219 11.95 -43.64 -10.77
N GLY A 220 11.08 -44.17 -9.90
CA GLY A 220 11.26 -44.06 -8.46
C GLY A 220 9.99 -44.34 -7.68
N MET A 221 9.65 -45.61 -7.51
CA MET A 221 8.68 -46.04 -6.49
C MET A 221 9.31 -45.76 -5.11
N GLY A 222 8.86 -44.69 -4.46
CA GLY A 222 9.17 -44.36 -3.08
C GLY A 222 7.90 -43.88 -2.37
N MET A 223 7.21 -44.82 -1.73
CA MET A 223 6.09 -44.56 -0.83
C MET A 223 6.60 -43.87 0.45
N GLY A 224 5.90 -42.82 0.89
CA GLY A 224 5.95 -42.34 2.27
C GLY A 224 6.53 -40.94 2.42
N GLY A 225 5.66 -39.94 2.61
CA GLY A 225 6.06 -38.60 3.05
C GLY A 225 5.35 -37.48 2.32
N MET A 226 4.02 -37.39 2.47
CA MET A 226 3.30 -36.13 2.21
C MET A 226 3.65 -35.12 3.32
N GLY A 227 4.87 -34.59 3.26
CA GLY A 227 5.32 -33.48 4.09
C GLY A 227 4.80 -32.18 3.48
N VAL A 228 3.89 -31.54 4.19
CA VAL A 228 3.40 -30.18 3.95
C VAL A 228 4.59 -29.27 3.65
N GLY A 229 4.60 -28.70 2.44
CA GLY A 229 5.69 -27.88 1.93
C GLY A 229 5.94 -26.67 2.83
N THR A 230 7.02 -26.76 3.61
CA THR A 230 7.66 -25.72 4.43
C THR A 230 8.41 -24.73 3.53
N GLY A 231 7.71 -24.15 2.55
CA GLY A 231 8.26 -23.18 1.60
C GLY A 231 7.86 -21.75 1.96
N GLY A 232 8.67 -21.08 2.78
CA GLY A 232 8.58 -19.63 2.98
C GLY A 232 8.72 -19.21 4.44
N ARG A 233 9.96 -19.07 4.89
CA ARG A 233 10.42 -18.75 6.25
C ARG A 233 9.96 -17.36 6.80
N GLY A 234 8.94 -16.74 6.21
CA GLY A 234 8.42 -15.42 6.58
C GLY A 234 6.89 -15.28 6.49
N GLY A 235 6.14 -16.37 6.31
CA GLY A 235 4.68 -16.33 6.36
C GLY A 235 4.20 -16.20 7.81
N GLY A 236 3.66 -15.04 8.18
CA GLY A 236 2.90 -14.88 9.43
C GLY A 236 1.51 -15.51 9.32
N PHE A 237 0.88 -15.79 10.46
CA PHE A 237 -0.49 -16.28 10.52
C PHE A 237 -1.43 -15.25 9.90
N ARG A 238 -2.09 -15.66 8.81
CA ARG A 238 -3.06 -14.82 8.06
C ARG A 238 -2.51 -13.43 7.73
N SER A 239 -1.21 -13.34 7.43
CA SER A 239 -0.52 -12.07 7.18
C SER A 239 -0.28 -11.85 5.69
N VAL A 240 -0.51 -10.62 5.22
CA VAL A 240 -0.11 -10.18 3.87
C VAL A 240 1.28 -9.55 3.96
N PRO A 241 2.20 -9.79 3.00
CA PRO A 241 3.47 -9.07 2.95
C PRO A 241 3.25 -7.55 2.90
N ALA A 242 4.20 -6.79 3.45
CA ALA A 242 4.16 -5.33 3.35
C ALA A 242 4.05 -4.89 1.88
N GLY A 243 3.26 -3.83 1.65
CA GLY A 243 3.12 -3.21 0.33
C GLY A 243 4.46 -2.72 -0.19
N LYS A 244 4.65 -2.80 -1.51
CA LYS A 244 5.77 -2.14 -2.18
C LYS A 244 5.47 -0.66 -2.36
N THR A 245 6.51 0.13 -2.55
CA THR A 245 6.38 1.52 -2.98
C THR A 245 5.56 1.60 -4.28
N PRO A 246 4.68 2.60 -4.44
CA PRO A 246 3.85 2.71 -5.64
C PRO A 246 4.71 2.82 -6.91
N GLU A 247 4.41 2.01 -7.93
CA GLU A 247 5.19 1.92 -9.17
C GLU A 247 4.33 1.73 -10.43
N THR A 248 4.68 2.44 -11.50
CA THR A 248 4.05 2.25 -12.82
C THR A 248 5.06 1.80 -13.87
N MET A 249 4.58 1.05 -14.85
CA MET A 249 5.34 0.78 -16.08
C MET A 249 5.03 1.85 -17.13
N LEU A 250 6.07 2.48 -17.71
CA LEU A 250 5.96 3.41 -18.83
C LEU A 250 6.65 2.83 -20.05
N LYS A 251 5.92 2.66 -21.16
CA LYS A 251 6.51 2.34 -22.45
C LYS A 251 7.37 3.49 -22.95
N ALA A 252 8.25 3.21 -23.90
CA ALA A 252 9.04 4.24 -24.57
C ALA A 252 8.13 5.35 -25.11
N LYS A 253 8.46 6.61 -24.81
CA LYS A 253 7.70 7.81 -25.23
C LYS A 253 6.27 7.90 -24.70
N GLU A 254 5.83 6.99 -23.84
CA GLU A 254 4.51 7.04 -23.22
C GLU A 254 4.43 8.19 -22.22
N THR A 255 3.27 8.86 -22.20
CA THR A 255 2.89 9.76 -21.11
C THR A 255 1.72 9.14 -20.35
N ARG A 256 1.82 9.08 -19.02
CA ARG A 256 0.72 8.71 -18.13
C ARG A 256 0.45 9.83 -17.15
N ARG A 257 -0.82 9.99 -16.78
CA ARG A 257 -1.26 10.92 -15.76
C ARG A 257 -1.60 10.09 -14.55
N LEU A 258 -0.94 10.28 -13.42
CA LEU A 258 -1.14 9.45 -12.24
C LEU A 258 -1.60 10.30 -11.08
N SER A 259 -2.75 9.96 -10.50
CA SER A 259 -3.25 10.66 -9.31
C SER A 259 -2.47 10.22 -8.08
N THR A 260 -2.00 11.17 -7.28
CA THR A 260 -1.34 10.94 -5.99
C THR A 260 -1.94 11.86 -4.94
N LEU A 261 -1.98 11.38 -3.70
CA LEU A 261 -2.41 12.18 -2.55
C LEU A 261 -1.39 13.29 -2.27
N ALA A 262 -1.86 14.50 -2.00
CA ALA A 262 -1.02 15.64 -1.65
C ALA A 262 -1.31 16.02 -0.19
N ILE A 263 -0.31 15.84 0.68
CA ILE A 263 -0.45 16.17 2.11
C ILE A 263 0.28 17.48 2.37
N SER A 264 -0.37 18.38 3.10
CA SER A 264 0.17 19.70 3.38
C SER A 264 1.22 19.65 4.49
N LEU A 265 2.38 20.27 4.24
CA LEU A 265 3.41 20.52 5.25
C LEU A 265 3.19 21.85 5.99
N ASP A 266 2.24 22.66 5.52
CA ASP A 266 1.91 23.94 6.15
C ASP A 266 0.81 23.76 7.19
N GLY A 267 0.69 24.76 8.05
CA GLY A 267 -0.38 24.81 9.03
C GLY A 267 -1.78 24.91 8.38
N PRO A 268 -2.83 24.78 9.19
CA PRO A 268 -4.19 25.06 8.74
C PRO A 268 -4.28 26.50 8.23
N ARG A 269 -5.15 26.72 7.25
CA ARG A 269 -5.48 28.06 6.73
C ARG A 269 -6.22 28.89 7.78
N ASP A 270 -6.39 30.18 7.51
CA ASP A 270 -7.13 31.10 8.40
C ASP A 270 -8.58 30.67 8.63
N ASP A 271 -9.17 29.95 7.66
CA ASP A 271 -10.50 29.36 7.74
C ASP A 271 -10.52 27.98 8.43
N GLU A 272 -9.42 27.63 9.11
CA GLU A 272 -9.24 26.36 9.84
C GLU A 272 -9.20 25.10 8.95
N SER A 273 -9.15 25.25 7.61
CA SER A 273 -9.11 24.13 6.66
C SER A 273 -7.69 23.65 6.32
N VAL A 274 -7.59 22.46 5.71
CA VAL A 274 -6.33 21.90 5.19
C VAL A 274 -5.88 22.71 3.97
N ASN A 275 -4.60 23.09 3.95
CA ASN A 275 -4.01 23.78 2.81
C ASN A 275 -3.72 22.80 1.66
N VAL A 276 -4.66 22.69 0.71
CA VAL A 276 -4.54 21.83 -0.47
C VAL A 276 -4.18 22.62 -1.73
N PRO A 277 -3.43 22.02 -2.67
CA PRO A 277 -3.16 22.62 -3.98
C PRO A 277 -4.44 22.98 -4.74
N LEU A 278 -4.48 24.15 -5.36
CA LEU A 278 -5.63 24.57 -6.18
C LEU A 278 -5.72 23.74 -7.46
N LYS A 279 -6.93 23.63 -8.02
CA LYS A 279 -7.15 22.94 -9.29
C LYS A 279 -6.37 23.62 -10.42
N GLY A 280 -5.50 22.86 -11.07
CA GLY A 280 -4.63 23.32 -12.15
C GLY A 280 -3.39 24.08 -11.68
N GLU A 281 -3.18 24.22 -10.37
CA GLU A 281 -1.97 24.84 -9.82
C GLU A 281 -0.74 24.01 -10.21
N ARG A 282 0.25 24.66 -10.83
CA ARG A 282 1.49 24.00 -11.20
C ARG A 282 2.37 23.83 -9.96
N LEU A 283 2.78 22.59 -9.72
CA LEU A 283 3.61 22.23 -8.58
C LEU A 283 5.04 21.90 -9.03
N GLN A 284 6.01 22.38 -8.27
CA GLN A 284 7.41 22.01 -8.39
C GLN A 284 7.70 20.82 -7.47
N LEU A 285 8.27 19.77 -8.05
CA LEU A 285 8.67 18.59 -7.29
C LEU A 285 10.07 18.76 -6.72
N GLY A 286 10.28 18.25 -5.50
CA GLY A 286 11.57 18.25 -4.82
C GLY A 286 11.69 17.13 -3.79
N GLU A 287 12.88 17.01 -3.22
CA GLU A 287 13.15 16.12 -2.08
C GLU A 287 12.86 16.85 -0.77
N ILE A 288 12.30 16.15 0.22
CA ILE A 288 11.99 16.74 1.53
C ILE A 288 13.19 17.38 2.22
N GLY A 289 14.39 16.81 2.09
CA GLY A 289 15.63 17.38 2.65
C GLY A 289 15.99 18.76 2.12
N GLN A 290 15.41 19.19 0.98
CA GLN A 290 15.63 20.52 0.40
C GLN A 290 14.80 21.61 1.09
N LEU A 291 13.72 21.26 1.80
CA LEU A 291 12.79 22.24 2.35
C LEU A 291 13.27 22.99 3.60
N LYS A 292 14.45 22.69 4.16
CA LYS A 292 14.95 23.28 5.42
C LYS A 292 13.91 23.26 6.56
N ARG A 293 13.05 22.24 6.62
CA ARG A 293 11.98 22.07 7.65
C ARG A 293 12.44 21.27 8.88
N GLY A 294 13.75 21.05 9.03
CA GLY A 294 14.35 20.28 10.12
C GLY A 294 14.36 18.76 9.87
N VAL A 295 15.32 18.08 10.49
CA VAL A 295 15.56 16.62 10.33
C VAL A 295 14.36 15.79 10.80
N ALA A 296 13.68 16.23 11.87
CA ALA A 296 12.52 15.53 12.40
C ALA A 296 11.37 15.44 11.38
N THR A 297 11.06 16.54 10.68
CA THR A 297 10.03 16.58 9.64
C THR A 297 10.37 15.64 8.50
N GLU A 298 11.63 15.63 8.06
CA GLU A 298 12.10 14.74 6.99
C GLU A 298 11.93 13.26 7.35
N LEU A 299 12.38 12.86 8.55
CA LEU A 299 12.23 11.48 9.02
C LEU A 299 10.76 11.06 9.14
N VAL A 300 9.89 11.98 9.61
CA VAL A 300 8.46 11.74 9.70
C VAL A 300 7.83 11.53 8.33
N VAL A 301 8.11 12.40 7.36
CA VAL A 301 7.57 12.25 5.99
C VAL A 301 8.06 10.94 5.35
N GLN A 302 9.36 10.62 5.49
CA GLN A 302 9.92 9.38 4.97
C GLN A 302 9.22 8.16 5.57
N ARG A 303 8.99 8.15 6.90
CA ARG A 303 8.30 7.05 7.58
C ARG A 303 6.84 6.94 7.19
N LEU A 304 6.09 8.04 7.19
CA LEU A 304 4.69 8.06 6.74
C LEU A 304 4.55 7.51 5.31
N GLY A 305 5.49 7.86 4.41
CA GLY A 305 5.53 7.33 3.05
C GLY A 305 5.89 5.85 2.99
N ALA A 306 6.90 5.41 3.75
CA ALA A 306 7.32 4.01 3.80
C ALA A 306 6.23 3.07 4.33
N GLU A 307 5.40 3.56 5.25
CA GLU A 307 4.32 2.80 5.86
C GLU A 307 2.96 2.96 5.14
N ASN A 308 2.93 3.70 4.03
CA ASN A 308 1.71 4.03 3.27
C ASN A 308 0.61 4.59 4.18
N ALA A 309 0.96 5.54 5.05
CA ALA A 309 0.05 6.16 6.00
C ALA A 309 -1.20 6.76 5.33
N PRO A 310 -2.41 6.51 5.86
CA PRO A 310 -3.62 7.20 5.39
C PRO A 310 -3.50 8.72 5.40
N GLU A 311 -4.11 9.36 4.39
CA GLU A 311 -4.06 10.82 4.15
C GLU A 311 -4.40 11.62 5.41
N THR A 312 -5.55 11.31 6.02
CA THR A 312 -6.07 11.98 7.21
C THR A 312 -5.01 12.01 8.31
N MET A 313 -4.44 10.86 8.61
CA MET A 313 -3.53 10.69 9.72
C MET A 313 -2.16 11.29 9.43
N ALA A 314 -1.67 11.16 8.18
CA ALA A 314 -0.46 11.85 7.75
C ALA A 314 -0.62 13.38 7.88
N GLN A 315 -1.79 13.93 7.55
CA GLN A 315 -2.09 15.35 7.73
C GLN A 315 -2.10 15.76 9.21
N LEU A 316 -2.70 14.95 10.10
CA LEU A 316 -2.69 15.19 11.56
C LEU A 316 -1.27 15.23 12.12
N VAL A 317 -0.43 14.26 11.72
CA VAL A 317 0.97 14.16 12.14
C VAL A 317 1.76 15.37 11.64
N LEU A 318 1.61 15.75 10.35
CA LEU A 318 2.38 16.84 9.76
C LEU A 318 1.95 18.22 10.29
N TRP A 319 0.67 18.42 10.63
CA TRP A 319 0.28 19.63 11.37
C TRP A 319 0.97 19.76 12.72
N ASN A 320 1.14 18.65 13.44
CA ASN A 320 1.82 18.70 14.73
C ASN A 320 3.35 18.85 14.59
N VAL A 321 3.99 18.05 13.74
CA VAL A 321 5.45 18.01 13.62
C VAL A 321 6.01 19.12 12.73
N ALA A 322 5.42 19.34 11.54
CA ALA A 322 5.95 20.29 10.57
C ALA A 322 5.46 21.73 10.80
N ALA A 323 4.19 21.88 11.22
CA ALA A 323 3.58 23.19 11.45
C ALA A 323 3.50 23.60 12.94
N GLY A 324 3.89 22.72 13.86
CA GLY A 324 3.93 23.04 15.31
C GLY A 324 2.55 23.25 15.95
N VAL A 325 1.48 22.74 15.34
CA VAL A 325 0.12 22.88 15.86
C VAL A 325 -0.09 21.92 17.03
N ASP A 326 -0.51 22.44 18.19
CA ASP A 326 -0.75 21.61 19.37
C ASP A 326 -1.91 20.63 19.18
N TRP A 327 -1.87 19.50 19.88
CA TRP A 327 -2.88 18.45 19.73
C TRP A 327 -4.31 18.86 20.11
N SER A 328 -4.48 19.88 20.96
CA SER A 328 -5.81 20.37 21.33
C SER A 328 -6.41 21.14 20.16
N LYS A 329 -5.61 21.98 19.50
CA LYS A 329 -5.98 22.65 18.26
C LYS A 329 -6.17 21.65 17.12
N VAL A 330 -5.23 20.73 16.86
CA VAL A 330 -5.39 19.68 15.84
C VAL A 330 -6.70 18.91 16.05
N SER A 331 -6.98 18.47 17.28
CA SER A 331 -8.22 17.76 17.63
C SER A 331 -9.49 18.58 17.43
N ARG A 332 -9.42 19.92 17.46
CA ARG A 332 -10.57 20.79 17.19
C ARG A 332 -10.78 20.94 15.69
N LEU A 333 -9.72 21.22 14.94
CA LEU A 333 -9.77 21.46 13.50
C LEU A 333 -10.11 20.19 12.71
N SER A 334 -9.74 19.01 13.22
CA SER A 334 -9.94 17.75 12.51
C SER A 334 -11.28 17.06 12.73
N ARG A 335 -12.15 17.56 13.62
CA ARG A 335 -13.37 16.83 14.05
C ARG A 335 -14.34 16.49 12.94
N SER A 336 -14.35 17.27 11.86
CA SER A 336 -15.28 17.08 10.74
C SER A 336 -14.80 16.05 9.72
N TRP A 337 -13.51 15.70 9.71
CA TRP A 337 -12.91 14.85 8.66
C TRP A 337 -12.00 13.74 9.20
N ALA A 338 -11.57 13.79 10.46
CA ALA A 338 -10.81 12.74 11.13
C ALA A 338 -11.60 12.13 12.28
N ASN A 339 -11.47 10.83 12.46
CA ASN A 339 -12.09 10.11 13.58
C ASN A 339 -11.15 10.05 14.81
N PRO A 340 -11.67 9.73 16.01
CA PRO A 340 -10.86 9.69 17.22
C PRO A 340 -9.72 8.66 17.19
N ALA A 341 -9.88 7.55 16.47
CA ALA A 341 -8.87 6.49 16.39
C ALA A 341 -7.69 6.93 15.51
N GLU A 342 -7.94 7.61 14.39
CA GLU A 342 -6.89 8.25 13.58
C GLU A 342 -6.10 9.29 14.38
N LEU A 343 -6.78 10.08 15.22
CA LEU A 343 -6.12 11.03 16.11
C LEU A 343 -5.30 10.33 17.21
N ALA A 344 -5.78 9.21 17.75
CA ALA A 344 -5.05 8.42 18.74
C ALA A 344 -3.78 7.80 18.12
N LEU A 345 -3.88 7.24 16.92
CA LEU A 345 -2.72 6.73 16.16
C LEU A 345 -1.71 7.84 15.85
N ALA A 346 -2.17 8.99 15.34
CA ALA A 346 -1.29 10.11 15.04
C ALA A 346 -0.52 10.60 16.29
N LYS A 347 -1.19 10.64 17.45
CA LYS A 347 -0.55 10.97 18.73
C LYS A 347 0.46 9.93 19.17
N GLN A 348 0.10 8.65 19.10
CA GLN A 348 1.00 7.56 19.46
C GLN A 348 2.24 7.59 18.58
N PHE A 349 2.06 7.73 17.26
CA PHE A 349 3.14 7.85 16.30
C PHE A 349 4.10 8.98 16.67
N VAL A 350 3.59 10.20 16.89
CA VAL A 350 4.45 11.33 17.26
C VAL A 350 5.11 11.13 18.62
N SER A 351 4.41 10.54 19.60
CA SER A 351 5.00 10.26 20.92
C SER A 351 6.13 9.22 20.87
N ALA A 352 6.08 8.31 19.89
CA ALA A 352 7.11 7.31 19.64
C ALA A 352 8.31 7.88 18.87
N LEU A 353 8.22 9.11 18.33
CA LEU A 353 9.36 9.79 17.72
C LEU A 353 10.37 10.16 18.83
N SER A 354 11.46 9.40 18.93
CA SER A 354 12.59 9.78 19.78
C SER A 354 13.15 11.15 19.34
N PRO A 355 13.69 11.98 20.26
CA PRO A 355 14.44 13.20 19.92
C PRO A 355 15.61 12.94 18.97
N THR A 356 16.17 11.74 18.97
CA THR A 356 17.25 11.31 18.06
C THR A 356 16.75 10.83 16.70
N GLY A 357 15.44 10.93 16.44
CA GLY A 357 14.78 10.24 15.34
C GLY A 357 14.49 8.77 15.70
N VAL A 358 13.48 8.21 15.06
CA VAL A 358 13.21 6.76 15.15
C VAL A 358 14.24 6.04 14.29
N ALA A 359 14.83 4.96 14.83
CA ALA A 359 15.65 4.07 14.01
C ALA A 359 14.79 3.53 12.86
N LEU A 360 15.14 3.90 11.62
CA LEU A 360 14.61 3.32 10.38
C LEU A 360 14.64 1.79 10.52
N GLY A 361 13.47 1.14 10.47
CA GLY A 361 13.34 -0.31 10.63
C GLY A 361 12.83 -0.80 11.98
N THR A 362 12.44 0.08 12.91
CA THR A 362 11.66 -0.35 14.08
C THR A 362 10.26 -0.76 13.60
N PRO A 363 9.83 -2.02 13.78
CA PRO A 363 8.55 -2.50 13.24
C PRO A 363 7.36 -1.71 13.81
N ALA A 364 6.46 -1.37 12.89
CA ALA A 364 5.19 -0.65 12.96
C ALA A 364 4.51 -0.54 14.34
N SER A 365 4.00 0.66 14.64
CA SER A 365 3.34 1.09 15.89
C SER A 365 1.94 0.51 16.13
N GLY A 366 1.67 -0.68 15.59
CA GLY A 366 0.47 -1.46 15.92
C GLY A 366 0.85 -2.61 16.86
N HIS A 367 0.17 -2.71 17.99
CA HIS A 367 0.46 -3.76 18.98
C HIS A 367 -0.63 -4.84 18.96
N LEU A 368 -0.18 -6.11 18.99
CA LEU A 368 -1.03 -7.24 19.33
C LEU A 368 -0.52 -7.83 20.65
N PHE A 369 -1.22 -7.56 21.74
CA PHE A 369 -0.90 -8.16 23.03
C PHE A 369 -1.54 -9.53 23.15
N TRP A 370 -0.86 -10.47 23.80
CA TRP A 370 -1.43 -11.76 24.13
C TRP A 370 -1.07 -12.17 25.54
N ASP A 371 -1.96 -12.92 26.18
CA ASP A 371 -1.72 -13.50 27.50
C ASP A 371 -2.29 -14.91 27.53
N GLU A 372 -1.65 -15.79 28.29
CA GLU A 372 -2.08 -17.19 28.44
C GLU A 372 -2.36 -17.49 29.91
N GLU A 373 -3.48 -18.15 30.16
CA GLU A 373 -3.88 -18.69 31.44
C GLU A 373 -4.05 -20.20 31.29
N ARG A 374 -3.41 -20.97 32.16
CA ARG A 374 -3.41 -22.44 32.13
C ARG A 374 -4.30 -22.95 33.25
N ARG A 375 -5.26 -23.83 32.94
CA ARG A 375 -6.09 -24.44 33.98
C ARG A 375 -5.53 -25.77 34.48
N ASP A 376 -4.89 -26.54 33.58
CA ASP A 376 -4.42 -27.89 33.86
C ASP A 376 -2.94 -28.06 33.50
N SER A 377 -2.19 -28.81 34.31
CA SER A 377 -0.75 -29.04 34.11
C SER A 377 -0.43 -29.81 32.81
N GLY A 378 -1.41 -30.55 32.25
CA GLY A 378 -1.26 -31.25 30.98
C GLY A 378 -1.10 -30.33 29.77
N THR A 379 -1.40 -29.04 29.92
CA THR A 379 -1.42 -28.06 28.83
C THR A 379 -0.10 -27.30 28.64
N ASP A 380 0.89 -27.54 29.51
CA ASP A 380 2.15 -26.79 29.53
C ASP A 380 2.91 -26.86 28.20
N ALA A 381 2.92 -28.03 27.56
CA ALA A 381 3.63 -28.22 26.30
C ALA A 381 2.96 -27.44 25.15
N LEU A 382 1.62 -27.43 25.09
CA LEU A 382 0.86 -26.67 24.10
C LEU A 382 1.06 -25.16 24.30
N ALA A 383 0.94 -24.67 25.54
CA ALA A 383 1.17 -23.27 25.88
C ALA A 383 2.59 -22.81 25.50
N ALA A 384 3.60 -23.63 25.79
CA ALA A 384 4.99 -23.36 25.41
C ALA A 384 5.18 -23.31 23.88
N ALA A 385 4.57 -24.24 23.14
CA ALA A 385 4.62 -24.24 21.67
C ALA A 385 3.94 -23.00 21.08
N MET A 386 2.76 -22.63 21.58
CA MET A 386 2.05 -21.42 21.16
C MET A 386 2.85 -20.15 21.44
N SER A 387 3.43 -20.05 22.65
CA SER A 387 4.33 -18.96 23.04
C SER A 387 5.49 -18.80 22.06
N LEU A 388 6.15 -19.91 21.68
CA LEU A 388 7.28 -19.91 20.75
C LEU A 388 6.85 -19.44 19.35
N LEU A 389 5.71 -19.94 18.85
CA LEU A 389 5.17 -19.57 17.55
C LEU A 389 4.79 -18.08 17.48
N LEU A 390 4.11 -17.56 18.51
CA LEU A 390 3.72 -16.15 18.59
C LEU A 390 4.92 -15.20 18.70
N GLN A 391 6.04 -15.63 19.30
CA GLN A 391 7.27 -14.82 19.34
C GLN A 391 7.99 -14.76 17.99
N LYS A 392 7.86 -15.82 17.18
CA LYS A 392 8.60 -16.00 15.93
C LYS A 392 7.84 -15.49 14.71
N HIS A 393 6.51 -15.52 14.74
CA HIS A 393 5.66 -15.24 13.59
C HIS A 393 4.79 -13.99 13.80
N LEU A 394 4.51 -13.29 12.70
CA LEU A 394 3.52 -12.21 12.71
C LEU A 394 2.11 -12.80 12.73
N VAL A 395 1.16 -12.05 13.27
CA VAL A 395 -0.27 -12.35 13.24
C VAL A 395 -0.99 -11.15 12.65
N LEU A 396 -1.65 -11.32 11.51
CA LEU A 396 -2.28 -10.23 10.75
C LEU A 396 -1.31 -9.08 10.43
N GLY A 397 -0.02 -9.38 10.20
CA GLY A 397 1.04 -8.39 9.98
C GLY A 397 1.60 -7.72 11.24
N LEU A 398 1.04 -8.01 12.43
CA LEU A 398 1.49 -7.45 13.71
C LEU A 398 2.45 -8.39 14.42
N LYS A 399 3.39 -7.84 15.17
CA LYS A 399 4.26 -8.61 16.06
C LYS A 399 3.53 -8.85 17.39
N PRO A 400 3.28 -10.11 17.79
CA PRO A 400 2.66 -10.39 19.09
C PRO A 400 3.60 -10.05 20.26
N GLU A 401 3.05 -9.42 21.30
CA GLU A 401 3.74 -9.04 22.53
C GLU A 401 3.06 -9.71 23.73
N ARG A 402 3.84 -10.38 24.59
CA ARG A 402 3.29 -11.08 25.76
C ARG A 402 2.96 -10.09 26.89
N GLY A 403 1.80 -10.30 27.52
CA GLY A 403 1.31 -9.53 28.65
C GLY A 403 0.34 -8.42 28.21
N ILE A 404 -0.95 -8.59 28.51
CA ILE A 404 -1.95 -7.55 28.22
C ILE A 404 -1.84 -6.46 29.29
N PRO A 405 -1.48 -5.22 28.93
CA PRO A 405 -1.39 -4.14 29.90
C PRO A 405 -2.79 -3.78 30.45
N GLY A 406 -2.86 -3.29 31.68
CA GLY A 406 -4.14 -2.88 32.30
C GLY A 406 -4.90 -1.81 31.51
N SER A 407 -4.18 -0.99 30.74
CA SER A 407 -4.72 -0.05 29.76
C SER A 407 -3.91 -0.15 28.46
N PRO A 408 -4.54 -0.01 27.28
CA PRO A 408 -3.81 -0.01 26.02
C PRO A 408 -2.83 1.18 25.95
N PRO A 409 -1.59 0.99 25.46
CA PRO A 409 -0.62 2.08 25.31
C PRO A 409 -0.95 3.01 24.12
N GLY A 410 -1.84 2.56 23.24
CA GLY A 410 -2.27 3.19 22.01
C GLY A 410 -3.26 2.27 21.29
N PRO A 411 -3.74 2.61 20.09
CA PRO A 411 -4.58 1.71 19.33
C PRO A 411 -3.93 0.33 19.16
N ALA A 412 -4.63 -0.70 19.61
CA ALA A 412 -4.05 -2.04 19.77
C ALA A 412 -5.12 -3.13 19.78
N LEU A 413 -4.64 -4.36 19.61
CA LEU A 413 -5.40 -5.59 19.75
C LEU A 413 -4.89 -6.37 20.96
N ALA A 414 -5.77 -7.15 21.59
CA ALA A 414 -5.39 -8.06 22.65
C ALA A 414 -6.14 -9.39 22.52
N CYS A 415 -5.46 -10.49 22.83
CA CYS A 415 -6.09 -11.81 22.97
C CYS A 415 -5.66 -12.49 24.27
N ARG A 416 -6.62 -12.93 25.07
CA ARG A 416 -6.37 -13.78 26.24
C ARG A 416 -6.75 -15.21 25.91
N LEU A 417 -5.81 -16.12 26.05
CA LEU A 417 -5.98 -17.54 25.79
C LEU A 417 -6.10 -18.27 27.13
N ILE A 418 -7.22 -18.96 27.34
CA ILE A 418 -7.41 -19.83 28.49
C ILE A 418 -7.34 -21.26 27.96
N ILE A 419 -6.29 -21.97 28.34
CA ILE A 419 -5.94 -23.29 27.82
C ILE A 419 -6.40 -24.35 28.83
N ASP A 420 -7.35 -25.17 28.39
CA ASP A 420 -7.89 -26.34 29.09
C ASP A 420 -7.38 -27.62 28.38
N GLU A 421 -7.66 -28.82 28.91
CA GLU A 421 -7.19 -30.10 28.33
C GLU A 421 -7.66 -30.37 26.89
N ASP A 422 -8.91 -30.04 26.56
CA ASP A 422 -9.56 -30.38 25.29
C ASP A 422 -9.97 -29.14 24.47
N LYS A 423 -9.68 -27.94 24.97
CA LYS A 423 -10.08 -26.69 24.33
C LYS A 423 -9.25 -25.48 24.74
N VAL A 424 -9.26 -24.48 23.86
CA VAL A 424 -8.71 -23.15 24.12
C VAL A 424 -9.83 -22.12 23.97
N ASN A 425 -10.13 -21.43 25.08
CA ASN A 425 -11.04 -20.30 25.08
C ASN A 425 -10.24 -19.03 24.79
N VAL A 426 -10.50 -18.36 23.67
CA VAL A 426 -9.84 -17.10 23.32
C VAL A 426 -10.81 -15.95 23.50
N ALA A 427 -10.49 -15.04 24.42
CA ALA A 427 -11.16 -13.76 24.58
C ALA A 427 -10.41 -12.69 23.78
N LEU A 428 -11.11 -12.03 22.86
CA LEU A 428 -10.56 -11.00 21.99
C LEU A 428 -10.99 -9.63 22.50
N ALA A 429 -10.06 -8.67 22.48
CA ALA A 429 -10.30 -7.28 22.83
C ALA A 429 -9.58 -6.34 21.87
N THR A 430 -10.09 -5.12 21.81
CA THR A 430 -9.53 -4.02 21.04
C THR A 430 -9.50 -2.76 21.90
N SER A 431 -8.53 -1.88 21.68
CA SER A 431 -8.58 -0.55 22.29
C SER A 431 -9.85 0.20 21.85
N ASP A 432 -10.45 0.98 22.74
CA ASP A 432 -11.50 1.92 22.34
C ASP A 432 -10.97 2.95 21.33
N THR A 433 -11.87 3.75 20.75
CA THR A 433 -11.52 4.74 19.72
C THR A 433 -10.52 5.81 20.19
N ARG A 434 -10.24 5.92 21.49
CA ARG A 434 -9.30 6.88 22.08
C ARG A 434 -8.07 6.21 22.66
N ALA A 435 -7.96 4.88 22.55
CA ALA A 435 -6.94 4.05 23.16
C ALA A 435 -6.72 4.31 24.66
N ARG A 436 -7.80 4.38 25.43
CA ARG A 436 -7.78 4.55 26.89
C ARG A 436 -8.20 3.30 27.65
N ALA A 437 -9.02 2.46 27.03
CA ALA A 437 -9.56 1.27 27.67
C ALA A 437 -9.66 0.12 26.66
N TRP A 438 -9.64 -1.11 27.18
CA TRP A 438 -9.96 -2.30 26.42
C TRP A 438 -11.47 -2.45 26.26
N SER A 439 -11.91 -2.76 25.05
CA SER A 439 -13.29 -3.08 24.69
C SER A 439 -13.33 -4.53 24.21
N ALA A 440 -14.28 -5.32 24.72
CA ALA A 440 -14.44 -6.70 24.30
C ALA A 440 -14.88 -6.77 22.82
N LEU A 441 -14.18 -7.57 22.03
CA LEU A 441 -14.48 -7.83 20.61
C LEU A 441 -15.28 -9.13 20.44
N GLY A 442 -15.14 -10.06 21.37
CA GLY A 442 -15.85 -11.33 21.42
C GLY A 442 -15.02 -12.43 22.08
N SER A 443 -15.57 -13.63 22.12
CA SER A 443 -14.85 -14.83 22.53
C SER A 443 -15.10 -15.97 21.53
N LEU A 444 -14.20 -16.95 21.51
CA LEU A 444 -14.31 -18.15 20.70
C LEU A 444 -13.76 -19.33 21.49
N GLU A 445 -14.34 -20.51 21.25
CA GLU A 445 -13.86 -21.78 21.77
C GLU A 445 -13.26 -22.57 20.60
N ILE A 446 -12.02 -23.02 20.77
CA ILE A 446 -11.30 -23.88 19.82
C ILE A 446 -11.15 -25.24 20.49
N THR A 447 -11.68 -26.29 19.88
CA THR A 447 -11.41 -27.66 20.32
C THR A 447 -9.98 -28.02 19.98
N VAL A 448 -9.28 -28.65 20.93
CA VAL A 448 -7.92 -29.14 20.79
C VAL A 448 -7.97 -30.65 20.72
N GLY A 449 -7.26 -31.23 19.75
CA GLY A 449 -7.12 -32.69 19.66
C GLY A 449 -6.40 -33.27 20.88
N SER A 450 -6.56 -34.58 21.12
CA SER A 450 -5.76 -35.27 22.14
C SER A 450 -4.27 -35.09 21.83
N LEU A 451 -3.58 -34.32 22.67
CA LEU A 451 -2.16 -34.04 22.53
C LEU A 451 -1.36 -35.34 22.76
N ALA A 452 -0.92 -35.97 21.67
CA ALA A 452 0.09 -37.01 21.79
C ALA A 452 1.36 -36.42 22.39
N ALA A 453 2.15 -37.21 23.13
CA ALA A 453 3.45 -36.77 23.67
C ALA A 453 4.52 -36.48 22.60
N ASP A 454 4.14 -36.44 21.32
CA ASP A 454 4.99 -36.11 20.19
C ASP A 454 5.11 -34.58 20.04
N PRO A 455 6.32 -34.00 20.14
CA PRO A 455 6.51 -32.56 19.99
C PRO A 455 6.02 -31.99 18.65
N GLY A 456 6.10 -32.77 17.56
CA GLY A 456 5.66 -32.33 16.23
C GLY A 456 4.14 -32.16 16.15
N ALA A 457 3.38 -33.11 16.72
CA ALA A 457 1.93 -33.00 16.86
C ALA A 457 1.52 -31.77 17.69
N ILE A 458 2.22 -31.51 18.81
CA ILE A 458 1.94 -30.36 19.68
C ILE A 458 2.20 -29.02 18.96
N GLU A 459 3.30 -28.91 18.21
CA GLU A 459 3.60 -27.71 17.43
C GLU A 459 2.56 -27.49 16.32
N SER A 460 2.14 -28.55 15.62
CA SER A 460 1.10 -28.49 14.60
C SER A 460 -0.24 -28.02 15.18
N GLU A 461 -0.65 -28.59 16.31
CA GLU A 461 -1.88 -28.21 17.01
C GLU A 461 -1.82 -26.74 17.47
N ALA A 462 -0.69 -26.32 18.06
CA ALA A 462 -0.47 -24.93 18.45
C ALA A 462 -0.61 -23.97 17.26
N ALA A 463 -0.05 -24.33 16.10
CA ALA A 463 -0.17 -23.54 14.88
C ALA A 463 -1.61 -23.46 14.38
N GLU A 464 -2.38 -24.56 14.48
CA GLU A 464 -3.80 -24.59 14.10
C GLU A 464 -4.65 -23.69 15.01
N VAL A 465 -4.42 -23.74 16.33
CA VAL A 465 -5.08 -22.86 17.31
C VAL A 465 -4.80 -21.39 17.00
N ILE A 466 -3.54 -21.03 16.72
CA ILE A 466 -3.17 -19.64 16.37
C ILE A 466 -3.79 -19.22 15.04
N ASP A 467 -3.83 -20.10 14.04
CA ASP A 467 -4.46 -19.80 12.75
C ASP A 467 -5.97 -19.58 12.88
N MET A 468 -6.66 -20.44 13.63
CA MET A 468 -8.09 -20.29 13.94
C MET A 468 -8.38 -18.99 14.70
N MET A 469 -7.58 -18.67 15.72
CA MET A 469 -7.67 -17.40 16.42
C MET A 469 -7.50 -16.22 15.46
N SER A 470 -6.47 -16.27 14.61
CA SER A 470 -6.15 -15.20 13.64
C SER A 470 -7.29 -15.01 12.63
N SER A 471 -7.86 -16.11 12.15
CA SER A 471 -9.01 -16.13 11.24
C SER A 471 -10.23 -15.46 11.88
N ARG A 472 -10.57 -15.82 13.13
CA ARG A 472 -11.70 -15.20 13.86
C ARG A 472 -11.48 -13.73 14.16
N LEU A 473 -10.26 -13.36 14.55
CA LEU A 473 -9.89 -11.97 14.74
C LEU A 473 -10.09 -11.18 13.44
N LEU A 474 -9.63 -11.72 12.31
CA LEU A 474 -9.77 -11.12 10.98
C LEU A 474 -11.25 -10.92 10.58
N GLU A 475 -12.12 -11.91 10.84
CA GLU A 475 -13.57 -11.81 10.59
C GLU A 475 -14.25 -10.69 11.38
N LYS A 476 -13.74 -10.37 12.57
CA LYS A 476 -14.27 -9.29 13.43
C LYS A 476 -13.71 -7.93 13.05
N LEU A 477 -12.46 -7.88 12.63
CA LEU A 477 -11.73 -6.63 12.36
C LEU A 477 -11.91 -6.12 10.93
N THR A 478 -12.21 -6.99 9.97
CA THR A 478 -12.30 -6.61 8.56
C THR A 478 -13.48 -7.26 7.88
N ARG A 479 -14.12 -6.52 6.99
CA ARG A 479 -15.19 -7.04 6.15
C ARG A 479 -14.96 -6.62 4.72
N ALA A 480 -15.25 -7.52 3.79
CA ALA A 480 -15.26 -7.20 2.37
C ALA A 480 -16.61 -7.60 1.77
N GLU A 481 -17.17 -6.73 0.92
CA GLU A 481 -18.45 -6.94 0.27
C GLU A 481 -18.36 -6.62 -1.22
N LEU A 482 -19.00 -7.44 -2.05
CA LEU A 482 -19.16 -7.15 -3.46
C LEU A 482 -20.46 -6.38 -3.68
N ILE A 483 -20.35 -5.16 -4.19
CA ILE A 483 -21.48 -4.31 -4.57
C ILE A 483 -21.59 -4.32 -6.08
N LYS A 484 -22.74 -4.76 -6.61
CA LYS A 484 -23.04 -4.67 -8.05
C LYS A 484 -23.45 -3.23 -8.38
N GLY A 485 -22.69 -2.58 -9.25
CA GLY A 485 -22.95 -1.24 -9.75
C GLY A 485 -23.87 -1.22 -10.97
N PRO A 486 -24.21 -0.02 -11.48
CA PRO A 486 -24.98 0.12 -12.71
C PRO A 486 -24.21 -0.44 -13.91
N LYS A 487 -24.93 -0.88 -14.95
CA LYS A 487 -24.27 -1.32 -16.19
C LYS A 487 -23.59 -0.14 -16.87
N SER A 488 -22.33 -0.32 -17.27
CA SER A 488 -21.60 0.65 -18.10
C SER A 488 -21.30 0.01 -19.45
N ARG A 489 -21.77 0.64 -20.54
CA ARG A 489 -21.66 0.11 -21.91
C ARG A 489 -22.20 -1.33 -22.02
N GLY A 490 -23.31 -1.61 -21.35
CA GLY A 490 -23.98 -2.93 -21.35
C GLY A 490 -23.32 -3.99 -20.46
N LYS A 491 -22.15 -3.72 -19.88
CA LYS A 491 -21.45 -4.64 -18.96
C LYS A 491 -21.77 -4.32 -17.51
N ASP A 492 -21.91 -5.36 -16.68
CA ASP A 492 -22.02 -5.19 -15.24
C ASP A 492 -20.74 -4.54 -14.69
N THR A 493 -20.90 -3.61 -13.74
CA THR A 493 -19.77 -3.05 -12.98
C THR A 493 -19.84 -3.57 -11.56
N TYR A 494 -18.69 -3.75 -10.92
CA TYR A 494 -18.64 -4.18 -9.53
C TYR A 494 -17.74 -3.24 -8.73
N THR A 495 -18.02 -3.14 -7.44
CA THR A 495 -17.21 -2.41 -6.47
C THR A 495 -17.02 -3.31 -5.26
N ILE A 496 -15.77 -3.56 -4.88
CA ILE A 496 -15.44 -4.23 -3.63
C ILE A 496 -15.36 -3.15 -2.57
N ARG A 497 -16.26 -3.22 -1.59
CA ARG A 497 -16.20 -2.40 -0.39
C ARG A 497 -15.41 -3.15 0.67
N VAL A 498 -14.38 -2.52 1.21
CA VAL A 498 -13.57 -3.03 2.32
C VAL A 498 -13.83 -2.15 3.53
N ASP A 499 -14.36 -2.71 4.61
CA ASP A 499 -14.54 -2.03 5.88
C ASP A 499 -13.42 -2.46 6.84
N ASN A 500 -12.69 -1.48 7.38
CA ASN A 500 -11.72 -1.68 8.45
C ASN A 500 -12.41 -1.38 9.79
N GLY A 501 -12.81 -2.42 10.51
CA GLY A 501 -13.38 -2.33 11.85
C GLY A 501 -12.33 -2.34 12.98
N SER A 502 -11.04 -2.40 12.64
CA SER A 502 -9.96 -2.36 13.62
C SER A 502 -9.62 -0.92 14.05
N PRO A 503 -8.96 -0.74 15.21
CA PRO A 503 -8.43 0.56 15.61
C PRO A 503 -7.08 0.86 14.92
N LEU A 504 -6.62 -0.02 14.04
CA LEU A 504 -5.34 0.04 13.32
C LEU A 504 -5.57 0.34 11.83
N ILE A 505 -4.50 0.65 11.11
CA ILE A 505 -4.53 0.85 9.66
C ILE A 505 -4.53 -0.51 8.99
N LEU A 506 -5.36 -0.68 7.98
CA LEU A 506 -5.35 -1.87 7.12
C LEU A 506 -4.50 -1.56 5.87
N SER A 507 -3.26 -2.05 5.89
CA SER A 507 -2.25 -1.80 4.86
C SER A 507 -2.20 -2.86 3.76
N GLY A 508 -2.83 -4.01 4.00
CA GLY A 508 -2.93 -5.09 3.02
C GLY A 508 -4.10 -6.03 3.32
N LEU A 509 -4.68 -6.60 2.28
CA LEU A 509 -5.84 -7.48 2.39
C LEU A 509 -5.77 -8.58 1.34
N ALA A 510 -5.92 -9.84 1.74
CA ALA A 510 -6.14 -10.94 0.81
C ALA A 510 -7.61 -11.36 0.84
N ILE A 511 -8.23 -11.41 -0.34
CA ILE A 511 -9.64 -11.79 -0.49
C ILE A 511 -9.81 -13.03 -1.39
N ALA A 512 -10.85 -13.81 -1.10
CA ALA A 512 -11.22 -15.03 -1.80
C ALA A 512 -12.75 -15.26 -1.83
N GLY A 513 -13.24 -16.05 -2.76
CA GLY A 513 -14.63 -16.52 -2.83
C GLY A 513 -15.00 -17.58 -1.77
N ALA A 514 -16.31 -17.80 -1.59
CA ALA A 514 -16.86 -18.80 -0.66
C ALA A 514 -16.75 -20.27 -1.14
N GLU A 515 -16.76 -20.50 -2.44
CA GLU A 515 -16.62 -21.82 -3.04
C GLU A 515 -15.26 -21.93 -3.72
N ALA A 516 -14.27 -22.40 -2.98
CA ALA A 516 -13.00 -22.76 -3.58
C ALA A 516 -12.56 -24.11 -3.03
N SER A 517 -13.09 -25.16 -3.67
CA SER A 517 -12.70 -26.56 -3.47
C SER A 517 -11.33 -26.89 -4.11
N LYS A 518 -10.65 -25.90 -4.70
CA LYS A 518 -9.32 -25.98 -5.31
C LYS A 518 -8.39 -24.99 -4.59
N PRO A 519 -7.06 -25.18 -4.61
CA PRO A 519 -6.11 -24.22 -4.06
C PRO A 519 -6.47 -22.82 -4.56
N ILE A 520 -6.88 -21.99 -3.63
CA ILE A 520 -7.67 -20.80 -3.91
C ILE A 520 -6.77 -19.75 -4.57
N PRO A 521 -7.09 -19.25 -5.76
CA PRO A 521 -6.51 -17.99 -6.20
C PRO A 521 -7.03 -16.91 -5.25
N PHE A 522 -6.20 -16.41 -4.35
CA PHE A 522 -6.51 -15.22 -3.57
C PHE A 522 -5.89 -14.00 -4.25
N ALA A 523 -6.59 -12.88 -4.19
CA ALA A 523 -6.00 -11.60 -4.59
C ALA A 523 -5.48 -10.90 -3.34
N ALA A 524 -4.16 -10.73 -3.27
CA ALA A 524 -3.51 -9.93 -2.25
C ALA A 524 -3.45 -8.46 -2.72
N LEU A 525 -4.34 -7.65 -2.17
CA LEU A 525 -4.33 -6.20 -2.27
C LEU A 525 -3.30 -5.68 -1.26
N ALA A 526 -2.03 -5.63 -1.66
CA ALA A 526 -1.00 -4.95 -0.87
C ALA A 526 -1.03 -3.43 -1.13
N GLY A 527 -0.42 -2.64 -0.24
CA GLY A 527 -0.38 -1.17 -0.41
C GLY A 527 -1.75 -0.49 -0.24
N LEU A 528 -2.70 -1.17 0.41
CA LEU A 528 -3.90 -0.51 0.89
C LEU A 528 -3.53 0.49 1.99
N SER A 529 -4.42 1.44 2.22
CA SER A 529 -4.24 2.44 3.27
C SER A 529 -5.61 2.82 3.81
N VAL A 530 -6.29 1.86 4.43
CA VAL A 530 -7.64 2.08 4.98
C VAL A 530 -7.51 2.49 6.43
N SER A 531 -7.89 3.72 6.74
CA SER A 531 -7.91 4.26 8.10
C SER A 531 -8.74 3.39 9.06
N PRO A 532 -8.43 3.40 10.37
CA PRO A 532 -9.25 2.76 11.39
C PRO A 532 -10.71 3.17 11.29
N LEU A 533 -11.62 2.21 11.43
CA LEU A 533 -13.07 2.46 11.48
C LEU A 533 -13.63 3.17 10.23
N THR A 534 -12.99 2.98 9.08
CA THR A 534 -13.43 3.54 7.80
C THR A 534 -13.63 2.45 6.74
N SER A 535 -14.11 2.85 5.57
CA SER A 535 -14.35 1.96 4.45
C SER A 535 -13.68 2.47 3.17
N LEU A 536 -13.10 1.57 2.39
CA LEU A 536 -12.58 1.84 1.05
C LEU A 536 -13.46 1.17 0.00
N ARG A 537 -13.65 1.82 -1.15
CA ARG A 537 -14.34 1.24 -2.31
C ARG A 537 -13.36 1.10 -3.46
N LEU A 538 -13.21 -0.13 -3.93
CA LEU A 538 -12.32 -0.50 -5.01
C LEU A 538 -13.14 -0.93 -6.22
N PRO A 539 -12.94 -0.35 -7.41
CA PRO A 539 -13.58 -0.86 -8.61
C PRO A 539 -13.09 -2.29 -8.91
N ALA A 540 -14.01 -3.17 -9.29
CA ALA A 540 -13.71 -4.54 -9.69
C ALA A 540 -14.39 -4.88 -11.01
N THR A 541 -13.68 -5.62 -11.87
CA THR A 541 -14.25 -6.03 -13.16
C THR A 541 -14.97 -7.36 -13.04
N PRO A 542 -15.92 -7.66 -13.95
CA PRO A 542 -16.60 -8.95 -13.98
C PRO A 542 -15.63 -10.15 -14.02
N GLU A 543 -14.51 -10.01 -14.72
CA GLU A 543 -13.50 -11.05 -14.88
C GLU A 543 -12.79 -11.35 -13.56
N ILE A 544 -12.37 -10.32 -12.82
CA ILE A 544 -11.76 -10.48 -11.47
C ILE A 544 -12.76 -11.13 -10.52
N VAL A 545 -14.01 -10.66 -10.56
CA VAL A 545 -15.10 -11.18 -9.72
C VAL A 545 -15.38 -12.65 -10.00
N GLU A 546 -15.35 -13.06 -11.27
CA GLU A 546 -15.56 -14.44 -11.67
C GLU A 546 -14.36 -15.34 -11.34
N GLN A 547 -13.15 -14.88 -11.66
CA GLN A 547 -11.91 -15.60 -11.41
C GLN A 547 -11.68 -15.90 -9.92
N LEU A 548 -11.98 -14.92 -9.06
CA LEU A 548 -11.83 -15.07 -7.61
C LEU A 548 -13.07 -15.65 -6.93
N GLY A 549 -14.14 -15.95 -7.68
CA GLY A 549 -15.39 -16.50 -7.13
C GLY A 549 -16.12 -15.55 -6.17
N LEU A 550 -16.02 -14.23 -6.38
CA LEU A 550 -16.54 -13.22 -5.44
C LEU A 550 -18.07 -13.04 -5.49
N LYS A 551 -18.75 -13.58 -6.51
CA LYS A 551 -20.20 -13.35 -6.74
C LYS A 551 -21.08 -13.87 -5.60
N GLN A 552 -20.69 -14.95 -4.93
CA GLN A 552 -21.50 -15.56 -3.86
C GLN A 552 -21.26 -14.86 -2.53
N ARG A 553 -20.00 -14.77 -2.11
CA ARG A 553 -19.56 -14.12 -0.87
C ARG A 553 -18.06 -13.91 -0.91
N ILE A 554 -17.62 -12.72 -0.49
CA ILE A 554 -16.21 -12.44 -0.26
C ILE A 554 -15.82 -12.92 1.14
N ARG A 555 -14.70 -13.60 1.25
CA ARG A 555 -14.01 -13.93 2.49
C ARG A 555 -12.65 -13.23 2.51
N VAL A 556 -12.33 -12.62 3.65
CA VAL A 556 -10.99 -12.11 3.91
C VAL A 556 -10.16 -13.26 4.47
N VAL A 557 -9.03 -13.57 3.84
CA VAL A 557 -8.20 -14.74 4.20
C VAL A 557 -6.88 -14.36 4.86
N ALA A 558 -6.44 -13.12 4.68
CA ALA A 558 -5.28 -12.54 5.37
C ALA A 558 -5.40 -11.01 5.38
N ALA A 559 -4.73 -10.37 6.34
CA ALA A 559 -4.58 -8.92 6.38
C ALA A 559 -3.18 -8.52 6.85
N SER A 560 -2.82 -7.27 6.60
CA SER A 560 -1.71 -6.59 7.24
C SER A 560 -2.29 -5.36 7.95
N LEU A 561 -2.30 -5.42 9.27
CA LEU A 561 -2.62 -4.31 10.15
C LEU A 561 -1.33 -3.63 10.61
N GLY A 562 -1.38 -2.32 10.81
CA GLY A 562 -0.25 -1.53 11.30
C GLY A 562 -0.72 -0.31 12.08
N GLY A 563 0.12 0.23 12.94
CA GLY A 563 -0.18 1.46 13.69
C GLY A 563 0.52 2.73 13.19
N LEU A 564 1.55 2.62 12.31
CA LEU A 564 2.47 3.66 11.76
C LEU A 564 3.97 3.54 12.13
#